data_AF-A0A484Y245-F1
#
_entry.id   AF-A0A484Y245-F1
#
_cell.length_a   1.000
_cell.length_b   1.000
_cell.length_c   1.000
_cell.angle_alpha   90.00
_cell.angle_beta   90.00
_cell.angle_gamma   90.00
#
_symmetry.space_group_name_H-M   'P 1'
#
loop_
_entity.id
_entity.type
_entity.pdbx_description
1 polymer ?
#
loop_
_entity_poly.entity_id
_entity_poly.type
_entity_poly.pdbx_seq_one_letter_code
_entity_poly.pdbx_strand_id
1 'polypeptide(L)'
;MNDQAFTFQTLHPDTIMDALFEQGIRVDSGLTPLNSYENRVYQFQDEDRQRFVVKFYRPERWSAEQIQEEHQFAHDLLNDDVPVAAPLMFDNQTLLTHQGFYYAVFPSLGGRQF
;
A
#
# COMPACT_ATOMS: atom_id res chain seq x y z
N MET A 1 -0.63 14.63 26.36
CA MET A 1 0.35 13.56 26.63
C MET A 1 0.96 13.19 25.28
N ASN A 2 2.29 13.35 25.17
CA ASN A 2 3.17 13.32 23.99
C ASN A 2 2.57 13.07 22.59
N ASP A 3 2.48 14.20 21.86
CA ASP A 3 2.12 14.40 20.45
C ASP A 3 3.21 13.96 19.44
N GLN A 4 4.05 12.97 19.78
CA GLN A 4 5.16 12.50 18.93
C GLN A 4 4.93 11.14 18.28
N ALA A 5 3.81 10.46 18.54
CA ALA A 5 3.61 9.05 18.18
C ALA A 5 2.78 8.78 16.91
N PHE A 6 2.20 9.80 16.26
CA PHE A 6 1.12 9.58 15.26
C PHE A 6 1.40 10.13 13.86
N THR A 7 2.67 10.36 13.54
CA THR A 7 3.10 10.83 12.21
C THR A 7 3.91 9.72 11.53
N PHE A 8 3.92 9.69 10.20
CA PHE A 8 4.83 8.88 9.38
C PHE A 8 6.35 9.17 9.60
N GLN A 9 6.72 9.81 10.71
CA GLN A 9 8.10 10.16 11.07
C GLN A 9 8.99 8.92 11.18
N THR A 10 8.42 7.76 11.51
CA THR A 10 9.13 6.47 11.60
C THR A 10 9.05 5.63 10.33
N LEU A 11 8.28 6.07 9.32
CA LEU A 11 8.16 5.34 8.05
C LEU A 11 9.33 5.69 7.13
N HIS A 12 10.48 5.07 7.41
CA HIS A 12 11.69 5.21 6.61
C HIS A 12 11.66 4.25 5.41
N PRO A 13 12.45 4.54 4.35
CA PRO A 13 12.63 3.62 3.23
C PRO A 13 12.93 2.19 3.64
N ASP A 14 13.81 1.99 4.63
CA ASP A 14 14.18 0.66 5.13
C ASP A 14 12.98 -0.09 5.71
N THR A 15 12.15 0.59 6.51
CA THR A 15 10.90 0.01 7.06
C THR A 15 9.93 -0.42 5.96
N ILE A 16 9.88 0.31 4.84
CA ILE A 16 9.03 -0.04 3.72
C ILE A 16 9.59 -1.27 2.99
N MET A 17 10.91 -1.32 2.80
CA MET A 17 11.59 -2.45 2.17
C MET A 17 11.41 -3.73 2.99
N ASP A 18 11.56 -3.66 4.32
CA ASP A 18 11.34 -4.77 5.23
C ASP A 18 9.89 -5.28 5.15
N ALA A 19 8.92 -4.36 5.18
CA ALA A 19 7.49 -4.71 5.06
C ALA A 19 7.15 -5.41 3.73
N LEU A 20 7.77 -5.00 2.63
CA LEU A 20 7.59 -5.67 1.33
C LEU A 20 8.30 -7.03 1.30
N PHE A 21 9.52 -7.10 1.85
CA PHE A 21 10.32 -8.32 1.91
C PHE A 21 9.64 -9.45 2.70
N GLU A 22 8.97 -9.11 3.81
CA GLU A 22 8.17 -10.04 4.64
C GLU A 22 7.04 -10.73 3.85
N GLN A 23 6.47 -10.05 2.85
CA GLN A 23 5.43 -10.60 1.97
C GLN A 23 6.00 -11.33 0.75
N GLY A 24 7.32 -11.55 0.71
CA GLY A 24 8.00 -12.19 -0.40
C GLY A 24 8.28 -11.26 -1.59
N ILE A 25 7.97 -9.97 -1.50
CA ILE A 25 8.24 -9.01 -2.58
C ILE A 25 9.71 -8.61 -2.55
N ARG A 26 10.41 -8.81 -3.66
CA ARG A 26 11.78 -8.33 -3.86
C ARG A 26 11.75 -7.07 -4.70
N VAL A 27 12.04 -5.94 -4.08
CA VAL A 27 12.16 -4.66 -4.80
C VAL A 27 13.48 -4.65 -5.56
N ASP A 28 13.40 -4.53 -6.88
CA ASP A 28 14.57 -4.43 -7.77
C ASP A 28 15.02 -2.98 -7.92
N SER A 29 14.08 -2.07 -8.14
CA SER A 29 14.37 -0.65 -8.30
C SER A 29 13.20 0.26 -7.93
N GLY A 30 13.51 1.54 -7.72
CA GLY A 30 12.53 2.56 -7.36
C GLY A 30 12.42 2.75 -5.85
N LEU A 31 11.18 2.69 -5.33
CA LEU A 31 10.75 3.26 -4.05
C LEU A 31 10.61 4.79 -4.10
N THR A 32 10.03 5.28 -5.18
CA THR A 32 9.77 6.70 -5.41
C THR A 32 8.50 7.12 -4.67
N PRO A 33 8.54 8.12 -3.77
CA PRO A 33 7.33 8.64 -3.14
C PRO A 33 6.43 9.31 -4.18
N LEU A 34 5.13 9.04 -4.12
CA LEU A 34 4.11 9.70 -4.92
C LEU A 34 3.42 10.82 -4.12
N ASN A 35 2.89 11.82 -4.82
CA ASN A 35 2.22 12.96 -4.21
C ASN A 35 0.86 12.56 -3.60
N SER A 36 0.88 12.04 -2.38
CA SER A 36 -0.30 11.75 -1.57
C SER A 36 -0.21 12.49 -0.23
N TYR A 37 -1.27 13.21 0.12
CA TYR A 37 -1.32 14.04 1.33
C TYR A 37 -1.81 13.26 2.55
N GLU A 38 -2.76 12.34 2.38
CA GLU A 38 -3.33 11.58 3.49
C GLU A 38 -2.48 10.35 3.83
N ASN A 39 -2.12 9.56 2.83
CA ASN A 39 -1.38 8.31 2.98
C ASN A 39 0.05 8.46 2.46
N ARG A 40 0.96 7.58 2.86
CA ARG A 40 2.27 7.49 2.20
C ARG A 40 2.23 6.43 1.12
N VAL A 41 2.41 6.89 -0.11
CA VAL A 41 2.35 6.02 -1.29
C VAL A 41 3.72 6.04 -1.95
N TYR A 42 4.26 4.86 -2.22
CA TYR A 42 5.54 4.70 -2.91
C TYR A 42 5.35 3.78 -4.10
N GLN A 43 5.99 4.11 -5.22
CA GLN A 43 6.04 3.28 -6.41
C GLN A 43 7.38 2.55 -6.47
N PHE A 44 7.34 1.27 -6.84
CA PHE A 44 8.53 0.45 -7.01
C PHE A 44 8.34 -0.57 -8.14
N GLN A 45 9.44 -1.18 -8.54
CA GLN A 45 9.48 -2.30 -9.47
C GLN A 45 10.06 -3.53 -8.76
N ASP A 46 9.47 -4.71 -8.99
CA ASP A 46 9.97 -5.97 -8.45
C ASP A 46 11.02 -6.63 -9.37
N GLU A 47 11.57 -7.77 -8.94
CA GLU A 47 12.55 -8.55 -9.70
C GLU A 47 12.04 -9.07 -11.06
N ASP A 48 10.72 -9.27 -11.19
CA ASP A 48 10.04 -9.63 -12.44
C ASP A 48 9.74 -8.43 -13.34
N ARG A 49 10.24 -7.24 -12.97
CA ARG A 49 10.04 -5.96 -13.68
C ARG A 49 8.58 -5.50 -13.72
N GLN A 50 7.73 -5.99 -12.82
CA GLN A 50 6.37 -5.49 -12.63
C GLN A 50 6.36 -4.28 -11.71
N ARG A 51 5.48 -3.31 -12.00
CA ARG A 51 5.39 -2.07 -11.22
C ARG A 51 4.22 -2.14 -10.25
N PHE A 52 4.49 -1.72 -9.02
CA PHE A 52 3.51 -1.68 -7.94
C PHE A 52 3.54 -0.35 -7.23
N VAL A 53 2.49 -0.10 -6.47
CA VAL A 53 2.49 0.93 -5.44
C VAL A 53 2.17 0.31 -4.09
N VAL A 54 2.89 0.73 -3.05
CA VAL A 54 2.55 0.42 -1.67
C VAL A 54 1.93 1.66 -1.03
N LYS A 55 0.78 1.49 -0.39
CA LYS A 55 0.04 2.54 0.33
C LYS A 55 0.07 2.21 1.82
N PHE A 56 0.79 3.02 2.58
CA PHE A 56 0.73 3.01 4.05
C PHE A 56 -0.38 3.96 4.50
N TYR A 57 -1.37 3.40 5.19
CA TYR A 57 -2.51 4.13 5.70
C TYR A 57 -2.08 5.04 6.84
N ARG A 58 -2.67 6.23 6.90
CA ARG A 58 -2.47 7.14 8.04
C ARG A 58 -2.94 6.46 9.34
N PRO A 59 -2.07 6.36 10.36
CA PRO A 59 -2.47 5.84 11.66
C PRO A 59 -3.69 6.59 12.23
N GLU A 60 -4.55 5.85 12.94
CA GLU A 60 -5.75 6.36 13.63
C GLU A 60 -6.82 7.03 12.75
N ARG A 61 -6.66 6.98 11.42
CA ARG A 61 -7.64 7.55 10.50
C ARG A 61 -8.81 6.60 10.22
N TRP A 62 -8.48 5.33 10.03
CA TRP A 62 -9.41 4.25 9.70
C TRP A 62 -9.10 3.03 10.56
N SER A 63 -10.13 2.30 10.98
CA SER A 63 -9.96 0.99 11.59
C SER A 63 -9.57 -0.05 10.54
N ALA A 64 -9.03 -1.19 10.98
CA ALA A 64 -8.71 -2.28 10.08
C ALA A 64 -9.95 -2.78 9.33
N GLU A 65 -11.10 -2.85 10.01
CA GLU A 65 -12.37 -3.28 9.42
C GLU A 65 -12.83 -2.34 8.31
N GLN A 66 -12.70 -1.02 8.50
CA GLN A 66 -13.06 -0.03 7.48
C GLN A 66 -12.17 -0.13 6.23
N ILE A 67 -10.86 -0.37 6.43
CA ILE A 67 -9.94 -0.56 5.32
C ILE A 67 -10.25 -1.87 4.58
N GLN A 68 -10.55 -2.95 5.31
CA GLN A 68 -10.94 -4.23 4.71
C GLN A 68 -12.24 -4.13 3.93
N GLU A 69 -13.21 -3.33 4.39
CA GLU A 69 -14.44 -3.03 3.65
C GLU A 69 -14.14 -2.33 2.30
N GLU A 70 -13.26 -1.32 2.29
CA GLU A 70 -12.78 -0.68 1.05
C GLU A 70 -12.12 -1.70 0.11
N HIS A 71 -11.26 -2.57 0.65
CA HIS A 71 -10.58 -3.59 -0.14
C HIS A 71 -11.57 -4.59 -0.75
N GLN A 72 -12.52 -5.09 0.04
CA GLN A 72 -13.56 -6.01 -0.44
C GLN A 72 -14.38 -5.35 -1.54
N PHE A 73 -14.81 -4.11 -1.35
CA PHE A 73 -15.56 -3.37 -2.35
C PHE A 73 -14.76 -3.18 -3.66
N ALA A 74 -13.45 -2.91 -3.57
CA ALA A 74 -12.60 -2.82 -4.75
C ALA A 74 -12.48 -4.15 -5.50
N HIS A 75 -12.44 -5.29 -4.79
CA HIS A 75 -12.47 -6.61 -5.42
C HIS A 75 -13.83 -6.93 -6.04
N ASP A 76 -14.93 -6.58 -5.37
CA ASP A 76 -16.28 -6.76 -5.91
C ASP A 76 -16.45 -5.98 -7.22
N LEU A 77 -16.00 -4.72 -7.25
CA LEU A 77 -15.98 -3.90 -8.47
C LEU A 77 -15.15 -4.53 -9.60
N LEU A 78 -13.97 -5.07 -9.27
CA LEU A 78 -13.13 -5.74 -10.26
C LEU A 78 -13.80 -7.02 -10.81
N ASN A 79 -14.51 -7.77 -9.97
CA ASN A 79 -15.28 -8.96 -10.36
C ASN A 79 -16.48 -8.61 -11.25
N ASP A 80 -17.02 -7.40 -11.10
CA ASP A 80 -18.08 -6.84 -11.93
C ASP A 80 -17.53 -6.10 -13.18
N ASP A 81 -16.28 -6.37 -13.57
CA ASP A 81 -15.58 -5.77 -14.73
C ASP A 81 -15.44 -4.24 -14.69
N VAL A 82 -15.56 -3.62 -13.50
CA VAL A 82 -15.32 -2.18 -13.32
C VAL A 82 -13.81 -1.94 -13.23
N PRO A 83 -13.23 -1.03 -14.06
CA PRO A 83 -11.78 -0.83 -14.12
C PRO A 83 -11.27 -0.06 -12.90
N VAL A 84 -10.94 -0.78 -11.83
CA VAL A 84 -10.31 -0.27 -10.60
C VAL A 84 -9.03 -1.04 -10.27
N ALA A 85 -8.14 -0.42 -9.51
CA ALA A 85 -6.99 -1.13 -8.92
C ALA A 85 -7.39 -1.73 -7.57
N ALA A 86 -7.68 -3.02 -7.53
CA ALA A 86 -7.85 -3.75 -6.28
C ALA A 86 -6.47 -4.07 -5.65
N PRO A 87 -6.37 -4.14 -4.31
CA PRO A 87 -5.12 -4.52 -3.64
C PRO A 87 -4.76 -5.98 -3.97
N LEU A 88 -3.45 -6.29 -3.94
CA LEU A 88 -2.96 -7.65 -4.03
C LEU A 88 -3.34 -8.44 -2.76
N MET A 89 -3.57 -9.73 -2.94
CA MET A 89 -3.81 -10.67 -1.84
C MET A 89 -2.52 -11.43 -1.48
N PHE A 90 -2.17 -11.41 -0.21
CA PHE A 90 -1.10 -12.20 0.39
C PHE A 90 -1.73 -13.09 1.46
N ASP A 91 -1.60 -14.41 1.33
CA ASP A 91 -2.25 -15.37 2.24
C ASP A 91 -3.73 -15.08 2.52
N ASN A 92 -4.46 -14.73 1.44
CA ASN A 92 -5.89 -14.41 1.48
C ASN A 92 -6.23 -13.13 2.29
N GLN A 93 -5.24 -12.25 2.49
CA GLN A 93 -5.37 -10.94 3.13
C GLN A 93 -4.88 -9.83 2.20
N THR A 94 -5.56 -8.69 2.23
CA THR A 94 -5.20 -7.49 1.44
C THR A 94 -4.70 -6.35 2.31
N LEU A 95 -5.09 -6.34 3.58
CA LEU A 95 -4.63 -5.40 4.59
C LEU A 95 -3.52 -6.05 5.41
N LEU A 96 -2.34 -5.46 5.33
CA LEU A 96 -1.13 -5.94 5.97
C LEU A 96 -0.72 -5.01 7.11
N THR A 97 0.14 -5.51 7.99
CA THR A 97 0.68 -4.73 9.12
C THR A 97 2.18 -4.88 9.22
N HIS A 98 2.87 -3.76 9.43
CA HIS A 98 4.30 -3.77 9.74
C HIS A 98 4.64 -2.60 10.66
N GLN A 99 5.30 -2.87 11.78
CA GLN A 99 5.70 -1.88 12.79
C GLN A 99 4.58 -0.89 13.20
N GLY A 100 3.34 -1.39 13.33
CA GLY A 100 2.18 -0.58 13.73
C GLY A 100 1.53 0.23 12.62
N PHE A 101 2.01 0.12 11.37
CA PHE A 101 1.36 0.70 10.21
C PHE A 101 0.52 -0.34 9.48
N TYR A 102 -0.68 0.05 9.10
CA TYR A 102 -1.47 -0.65 8.09
C TYR A 102 -0.98 -0.30 6.69
N TYR A 103 -0.84 -1.29 5.82
CA TYR A 103 -0.49 -1.06 4.42
C TYR A 103 -1.15 -2.06 3.49
N ALA A 104 -1.13 -1.73 2.20
CA ALA A 104 -1.56 -2.61 1.12
C ALA A 104 -0.72 -2.33 -0.13
N VAL A 105 -0.59 -3.35 -0.98
CA VAL A 105 0.14 -3.26 -2.26
C VAL A 105 -0.86 -3.34 -3.39
N PHE A 106 -0.71 -2.48 -4.40
CA PHE A 106 -1.60 -2.40 -5.54
C PHE A 106 -0.81 -2.49 -6.85
N PRO A 107 -1.39 -3.04 -7.92
CA PRO A 107 -0.80 -2.92 -9.25
C PRO A 107 -0.66 -1.44 -9.63
N SER A 108 0.51 -1.06 -10.16
CA SER A 108 0.72 0.33 -10.61
C SER A 108 0.04 0.55 -11.95
N LEU A 109 -1.19 1.07 -11.93
CA LEU A 109 -1.89 1.47 -13.16
C LEU A 109 -1.31 2.80 -13.68
N GLY A 110 -0.75 2.75 -14.88
CA GLY A 110 -0.34 3.97 -15.60
C GLY A 110 -1.54 4.68 -16.20
N GLY A 111 -1.52 6.00 -16.24
CA GLY A 111 -2.50 6.83 -16.95
C GLY A 111 -1.79 7.89 -17.80
N ARG A 112 -2.49 8.47 -18.77
CA ARG A 112 -2.05 9.66 -19.49
C ARG A 112 -2.84 10.85 -18.99
N GLN A 113 -2.17 11.95 -18.63
CA GLN A 113 -2.81 13.25 -18.56
C GLN A 113 -3.13 13.64 -19.99
N PHE A 114 -4.41 13.85 -20.29
CA PHE A 114 -4.89 14.25 -21.61
C PHE A 114 -4.31 15.60 -22.03
#